data_AF-A0A7D4UA76-F1
#
_entry.id   AF-A0A7D4UA76-F1
#
_cell.length_a   1.000
_cell.length_b   1.000
_cell.length_c   1.000
_cell.angle_alpha   90.00
_cell.angle_beta   90.00
_cell.angle_gamma   90.00
#
_symmetry.space_group_name_H-M   'P 1'
#
loop_
_entity.id
_entity.type
_entity.pdbx_description
1 polymer ?
#
loop_
_entity_poly.entity_id
_entity_poly.type
_entity_poly.pdbx_seq_one_letter_code
_entity_poly.pdbx_strand_id
1 'polypeptide(L)'
;MPTKTPLHAHRDPADAAILASILALAILAGIWPIAGVLTTWMPLLAVPAAAGLPSLLPPLRLVPLGGTTAGFWVADTLAVLVMLLAAWLQLRAVGRRRPNPGHGRAFGRGVWTTAVAVVAGNLVRTVFLSFVTHSDLGTFAGYVVFGMLVSLITGLTLGVVVGAAAAVTRLLRPRARESVAV
;
A
#
# COMPACT_ATOMS: atom_id res chain seq x y z
N MET A 1 44.33 -2.45 7.54
CA MET A 1 43.00 -1.80 7.66
C MET A 1 41.94 -2.77 7.20
N PRO A 2 41.07 -3.32 8.06
CA PRO A 2 39.98 -4.15 7.59
C PRO A 2 38.87 -3.23 7.08
N THR A 3 38.74 -3.17 5.76
CA THR A 3 37.57 -2.62 5.08
C THR A 3 36.36 -3.46 5.48
N LYS A 4 35.51 -2.89 6.34
CA LYS A 4 34.17 -3.46 6.59
C LYS A 4 33.40 -3.37 5.28
N THR A 5 33.42 -4.44 4.49
CA THR A 5 32.41 -4.69 3.48
C THR A 5 31.05 -4.60 4.18
N PRO A 6 30.10 -3.76 3.71
CA PRO A 6 28.77 -3.78 4.26
C PRO A 6 28.15 -5.14 3.93
N LEU A 7 28.22 -6.05 4.90
CA LEU A 7 27.53 -7.33 4.91
C LEU A 7 26.10 -7.06 4.43
N HIS A 8 25.68 -7.76 3.38
CA HIS A 8 24.35 -7.70 2.78
C HIS A 8 23.30 -7.27 3.79
N ALA A 9 22.73 -6.08 3.61
CA ALA A 9 21.67 -5.57 4.45
C ALA A 9 20.55 -6.61 4.49
N HIS A 10 20.53 -7.42 5.55
CA HIS A 10 19.49 -8.40 5.78
C HIS A 10 18.18 -7.61 5.85
N ARG A 11 17.40 -7.67 4.76
CA ARG A 11 16.08 -7.06 4.72
C ARG A 11 15.31 -7.65 5.90
N ASP A 12 14.79 -6.78 6.74
CA ASP A 12 13.89 -7.17 7.83
C ASP A 12 12.73 -7.96 7.20
N PRO A 13 12.46 -9.21 7.60
CA PRO A 13 11.38 -10.00 7.04
C PRO A 13 10.03 -9.31 7.22
N ALA A 14 9.87 -8.48 8.25
CA ALA A 14 8.67 -7.68 8.44
C ALA A 14 8.51 -6.62 7.34
N ASP A 15 9.60 -6.01 6.86
CA ASP A 15 9.56 -5.04 5.75
C ASP A 15 9.19 -5.74 4.43
N ALA A 16 9.73 -6.95 4.21
CA ALA A 16 9.38 -7.78 3.07
C ALA A 16 7.90 -8.22 3.13
N ALA A 17 7.40 -8.61 4.31
CA ALA A 17 6.01 -8.97 4.52
C ALA A 17 5.06 -7.80 4.26
N ILE A 18 5.43 -6.58 4.69
CA ILE A 18 4.64 -5.36 4.42
C ILE A 18 4.53 -5.12 2.91
N LEU A 19 5.66 -5.10 2.20
CA LEU A 19 5.68 -4.89 0.76
C LEU A 19 4.93 -5.99 -0.01
N ALA A 20 5.12 -7.25 0.38
CA ALA A 20 4.43 -8.39 -0.23
C ALA A 20 2.92 -8.32 0.01
N SER A 21 2.49 -7.91 1.21
CA SER A 21 1.07 -7.75 1.53
C SER A 21 0.43 -6.61 0.74
N ILE A 22 1.10 -5.46 0.63
CA ILE A 22 0.62 -4.33 -0.19
C ILE A 22 0.51 -4.75 -1.66
N LEU A 23 1.50 -5.46 -2.20
CA LEU A 23 1.46 -5.99 -3.56
C LEU A 23 0.31 -6.99 -3.75
N ALA A 24 0.15 -7.93 -2.82
CA ALA A 24 -0.94 -8.91 -2.86
C ALA A 24 -2.31 -8.24 -2.83
N LEU A 25 -2.49 -7.22 -1.98
CA LEU A 25 -3.71 -6.42 -1.95
C LEU A 25 -3.97 -5.68 -3.27
N ALA A 26 -2.93 -5.12 -3.90
CA ALA A 26 -3.05 -4.46 -5.20
C ALA A 26 -3.48 -5.45 -6.30
N ILE A 27 -2.91 -6.67 -6.30
CA ILE A 27 -3.29 -7.74 -7.23
C ILE A 27 -4.73 -8.17 -6.98
N LEU A 28 -5.11 -8.41 -5.72
CA LEU A 28 -6.47 -8.79 -5.33
C LEU A 28 -7.50 -7.74 -5.75
N ALA A 29 -7.18 -6.45 -5.59
CA ALA A 29 -8.02 -5.35 -6.07
C ALA A 29 -8.15 -5.30 -7.60
N GLY A 30 -7.17 -5.85 -8.32
CA GLY A 30 -7.21 -6.02 -9.78
C GLY A 30 -8.13 -7.14 -10.27
N ILE A 31 -8.53 -8.08 -9.40
CA ILE A 31 -9.39 -9.21 -9.76
C ILE A 31 -10.85 -8.78 -9.70
N TRP A 32 -11.45 -8.57 -10.88
CA TRP A 32 -12.81 -8.03 -11.02
C TRP A 32 -13.91 -8.83 -10.29
N PRO A 33 -13.93 -10.18 -10.32
CA PRO A 33 -14.89 -10.95 -9.53
C PRO A 33 -14.84 -10.67 -8.03
N ILE A 34 -13.64 -10.45 -7.48
CA ILE A 34 -13.47 -10.16 -6.05
C ILE A 34 -13.97 -8.74 -5.75
N ALA A 35 -13.54 -7.75 -6.54
CA ALA A 35 -13.97 -6.37 -6.36
C ALA A 35 -15.48 -6.19 -6.59
N GLY A 36 -16.05 -6.87 -7.58
CA GLY A 36 -17.47 -6.88 -7.91
C GLY A 36 -18.32 -7.50 -6.80
N VAL A 37 -17.92 -8.67 -6.28
CA VAL A 37 -18.59 -9.28 -5.13
C VAL A 37 -18.51 -8.36 -3.91
N LEU A 38 -17.33 -7.81 -3.61
CA LEU A 38 -17.15 -6.93 -2.45
C LEU A 38 -18.03 -5.68 -2.53
N THR A 39 -18.12 -5.05 -3.71
CA THR A 39 -18.99 -3.89 -3.94
C THR A 39 -20.48 -4.26 -3.97
N THR A 40 -20.82 -5.49 -4.34
CA THR A 40 -22.19 -6.01 -4.25
C THR A 40 -22.64 -6.16 -2.80
N TRP A 41 -21.79 -6.73 -1.94
CA TRP A 41 -22.09 -6.91 -0.51
C TRP A 41 -21.95 -5.62 0.30
N MET A 42 -21.06 -4.71 -0.13
CA MET A 42 -20.82 -3.43 0.52
C MET A 42 -20.88 -2.29 -0.50
N PRO A 43 -22.10 -1.86 -0.90
CA PRO A 43 -22.29 -0.82 -1.93
C PRO A 43 -21.61 0.50 -1.58
N LEU A 44 -21.44 0.78 -0.29
CA LEU A 44 -20.70 1.94 0.24
C LEU A 44 -19.27 2.03 -0.31
N LEU A 45 -18.64 0.90 -0.68
CA LEU A 45 -17.30 0.89 -1.28
C LEU A 45 -17.27 1.49 -2.70
N ALA A 46 -18.42 1.52 -3.39
CA ALA A 46 -18.55 2.14 -4.70
C ALA A 46 -18.85 3.65 -4.61
N VAL A 47 -19.22 4.18 -3.45
CA VAL A 47 -19.59 5.61 -3.27
C VAL A 47 -18.45 6.56 -3.68
N PRO A 48 -17.18 6.33 -3.32
CA PRO A 48 -16.08 7.19 -3.81
C PRO A 48 -15.98 7.18 -5.33
N ALA A 49 -16.07 5.99 -5.95
CA ALA A 49 -16.01 5.86 -7.40
C ALA A 49 -17.19 6.56 -8.09
N ALA A 50 -18.39 6.45 -7.52
CA ALA A 50 -19.59 7.13 -7.99
C ALA A 50 -19.48 8.67 -7.87
N ALA A 51 -18.73 9.15 -6.88
CA ALA A 51 -18.40 10.58 -6.71
C ALA A 51 -17.21 11.05 -7.57
N GLY A 52 -16.65 10.19 -8.43
CA GLY A 52 -15.49 10.50 -9.27
C GLY A 52 -14.14 10.44 -8.54
N LEU A 53 -14.11 9.93 -7.30
CA LEU A 53 -12.89 9.74 -6.51
C LEU A 53 -12.24 8.38 -6.81
N PRO A 54 -10.90 8.26 -6.70
CA PRO A 54 -10.23 6.97 -6.79
C PRO A 54 -10.77 5.99 -5.74
N SER A 55 -11.08 4.77 -6.19
CA SER A 55 -11.56 3.68 -5.33
C SER A 55 -10.44 3.08 -4.47
N LEU A 56 -10.75 2.75 -3.21
CA LEU A 56 -10.00 1.93 -2.25
C LEU A 56 -8.47 1.85 -2.43
N LEU A 57 -7.99 0.95 -3.28
CA LEU A 57 -6.58 0.71 -3.60
C LEU A 57 -6.38 0.81 -5.12
N PRO A 58 -5.23 1.32 -5.60
CA PRO A 58 -4.83 1.18 -6.99
C PRO A 58 -4.80 -0.31 -7.39
N PRO A 59 -5.61 -0.74 -8.37
CA PRO A 59 -5.66 -2.13 -8.77
C PRO A 59 -4.49 -2.46 -9.71
N LEU A 60 -3.78 -3.57 -9.46
CA LEU A 60 -2.78 -4.08 -10.39
C LEU A 60 -3.43 -5.13 -11.31
N ARG A 61 -3.56 -4.81 -12.60
CA ARG A 61 -4.15 -5.70 -13.61
C ARG A 61 -3.12 -6.05 -14.68
N LEU A 62 -3.09 -7.32 -15.08
CA LEU A 62 -2.18 -7.80 -16.14
C LEU A 62 -2.57 -7.30 -17.53
N VAL A 63 -3.87 -7.12 -17.77
CA VAL A 63 -4.44 -6.72 -19.05
C VAL A 63 -5.58 -5.73 -18.79
N PRO A 64 -5.79 -4.71 -19.64
CA PRO A 64 -7.00 -3.90 -19.60
C PRO A 64 -8.23 -4.82 -19.80
N LEU A 65 -9.12 -4.86 -18.81
CA LEU A 65 -10.36 -5.66 -18.85
C LEU A 65 -11.54 -4.71 -18.95
N GLY A 66 -12.43 -4.96 -19.92
CA GLY A 66 -13.78 -4.39 -20.06
C GLY A 66 -13.89 -2.87 -19.88
N GLY A 67 -14.04 -2.11 -20.98
CA GLY A 67 -14.34 -0.67 -20.97
C GLY A 67 -13.25 0.25 -20.39
N THR A 68 -12.25 -0.28 -19.68
CA THR A 68 -11.09 0.49 -19.23
C THR A 68 -10.16 0.76 -20.41
N THR A 69 -10.03 2.04 -20.77
CA THR A 69 -9.10 2.45 -21.83
C THR A 69 -7.66 2.20 -21.38
N ALA A 70 -6.74 2.04 -22.34
CA ALA A 70 -5.31 1.85 -22.06
C ALA A 70 -4.75 2.93 -21.12
N GLY A 71 -5.30 4.16 -21.17
CA GLY A 71 -4.96 5.25 -20.25
C GLY A 71 -5.24 4.93 -18.78
N PHE A 72 -6.43 4.40 -18.45
CA PHE A 72 -6.76 3.99 -17.08
C PHE A 72 -5.85 2.86 -16.59
N TRP A 73 -5.56 1.88 -17.46
CA TRP A 73 -4.66 0.78 -17.11
C TRP A 73 -3.23 1.26 -16.83
N VAL A 74 -2.70 2.17 -17.66
CA VAL A 74 -1.38 2.79 -17.43
C VAL A 74 -1.39 3.61 -16.13
N ALA A 75 -2.43 4.41 -15.90
CA ALA A 75 -2.56 5.21 -14.69
C ALA A 75 -2.62 4.36 -13.41
N ASP A 76 -3.38 3.26 -13.43
CA ASP A 76 -3.46 2.31 -12.32
C ASP A 76 -2.11 1.60 -12.09
N THR A 77 -1.41 1.22 -13.17
CA THR A 77 -0.07 0.61 -13.07
C THR A 77 0.94 1.58 -12.46
N LEU A 78 0.96 2.85 -12.92
CA LEU A 78 1.81 3.90 -12.35
C LEU A 78 1.45 4.17 -10.88
N ALA A 79 0.17 4.21 -10.54
CA ALA A 79 -0.30 4.38 -9.18
C ALA A 79 0.19 3.25 -8.26
N VAL A 80 0.16 1.99 -8.71
CA VAL A 80 0.72 0.85 -7.97
C VAL A 80 2.23 0.98 -7.80
N LEU A 81 2.96 1.39 -8.85
CA LEU A 81 4.41 1.60 -8.76
C LEU A 81 4.77 2.70 -7.76
N VAL A 82 4.05 3.82 -7.78
CA VAL A 82 4.25 4.93 -6.83
C VAL A 82 3.90 4.49 -5.41
N MET A 83 2.81 3.74 -5.22
CA MET A 83 2.43 3.17 -3.94
C MET A 83 3.54 2.27 -3.35
N LEU A 84 4.07 1.34 -4.15
CA LEU A 84 5.14 0.44 -3.73
C LEU A 84 6.46 1.18 -3.47
N LEU A 85 6.78 2.18 -4.30
CA LEU A 85 7.96 3.02 -4.13
C LEU A 85 7.87 3.84 -2.84
N ALA A 86 6.72 4.45 -2.55
CA ALA A 86 6.48 5.20 -1.32
C ALA A 86 6.63 4.31 -0.08
N ALA A 87 6.02 3.12 -0.11
CA ALA A 87 6.16 2.12 0.96
C ALA A 87 7.63 1.75 1.18
N TRP A 88 8.36 1.45 0.10
CA TRP A 88 9.76 1.06 0.16
C TRP A 88 10.68 2.18 0.67
N LEU A 89 10.49 3.41 0.21
CA LEU A 89 11.25 4.57 0.68
C LEU A 89 11.01 4.82 2.16
N GLN A 90 9.76 4.74 2.61
CA GLN A 90 9.41 4.94 4.00
C GLN A 90 9.99 3.85 4.90
N LEU A 91 9.89 2.58 4.51
CA LEU A 91 10.50 1.46 5.24
C LEU A 91 12.02 1.59 5.31
N ARG A 92 12.67 2.01 4.22
CA ARG A 92 14.12 2.30 4.21
C ARG A 92 14.49 3.44 5.16
N ALA A 93 13.75 4.54 5.14
CA ALA A 93 14.00 5.69 6.01
C ALA A 93 13.85 5.33 7.49
N VAL A 94 12.81 4.56 7.84
CA VAL A 94 12.53 4.12 9.21
C VAL A 94 13.50 3.03 9.65
N GLY A 95 13.80 2.06 8.79
CA GLY A 95 14.72 0.96 9.07
C GLY A 95 16.16 1.44 9.34
N ARG A 96 16.60 2.51 8.66
CA ARG A 96 17.89 3.18 8.97
C ARG A 96 17.93 3.78 10.38
N ARG A 97 16.80 4.30 10.87
CA ARG A 97 16.73 4.94 12.20
C ARG A 97 16.52 3.92 13.31
N ARG A 98 15.81 2.81 13.05
CA ARG A 98 15.42 1.82 14.07
C ARG A 98 15.37 0.39 13.50
N PRO A 99 16.50 -0.34 13.46
CA PRO A 99 16.62 -1.62 12.76
C PRO A 99 15.92 -2.82 13.44
N ASN A 100 15.47 -2.70 14.70
CA ASN A 100 14.85 -3.82 15.42
C ASN A 100 13.58 -3.42 16.21
N PRO A 101 12.46 -3.18 15.52
CA PRO A 101 11.17 -2.95 16.19
C PRO A 101 10.64 -4.25 16.83
N GLY A 102 10.11 -4.16 18.06
CA GLY A 102 9.30 -5.22 18.66
C GLY A 102 7.95 -5.40 17.93
N HIS A 103 7.22 -6.47 18.26
CA HIS A 103 5.98 -6.88 17.57
C HIS A 103 4.96 -5.76 17.36
N GLY A 104 4.62 -5.01 18.42
CA GLY A 104 3.67 -3.89 18.34
C GLY A 104 4.17 -2.73 17.45
N ARG A 105 5.48 -2.51 17.37
CA ARG A 105 6.06 -1.51 16.47
C ARG A 105 6.09 -2.00 15.02
N ALA A 106 6.27 -3.30 14.78
CA ALA A 106 6.13 -3.89 13.44
C ALA A 106 4.69 -3.76 12.93
N PHE A 107 3.69 -4.00 13.80
CA PHE A 107 2.29 -3.76 13.50
C PHE A 107 2.02 -2.29 13.13
N GLY A 108 2.37 -1.35 14.01
CA GLY A 108 2.15 0.07 13.75
C GLY A 108 2.88 0.58 12.51
N ARG A 109 4.07 0.04 12.23
CA ARG A 109 4.81 0.31 10.99
C ARG A 109 4.05 -0.18 9.77
N GLY A 110 3.54 -1.41 9.77
CA GLY A 110 2.74 -1.94 8.67
C GLY A 110 1.47 -1.12 8.42
N VAL A 111 0.76 -0.72 9.48
CA VAL A 111 -0.44 0.13 9.39
C VAL A 111 -0.10 1.47 8.75
N TRP A 112 0.88 2.18 9.30
CA TRP A 112 1.24 3.52 8.82
C TRP A 112 1.83 3.51 7.41
N THR A 113 2.66 2.52 7.09
CA THR A 113 3.22 2.37 5.75
C THR A 113 2.15 2.11 4.71
N THR A 114 1.16 1.28 5.03
CA THR A 114 0.04 1.01 4.12
C THR A 114 -0.79 2.27 3.89
N ALA A 115 -1.08 3.02 4.96
CA ALA A 115 -1.81 4.29 4.87
C ALA A 115 -1.13 5.30 3.93
N VAL A 116 0.16 5.56 4.13
CA VAL A 116 0.91 6.51 3.29
C VAL A 116 1.03 6.02 1.85
N ALA A 117 1.26 4.71 1.65
CA ALA A 117 1.39 4.13 0.33
C ALA A 117 0.08 4.25 -0.48
N VAL A 118 -1.06 3.92 0.13
CA VAL A 118 -2.38 4.01 -0.51
C VAL A 118 -2.69 5.45 -0.91
N VAL A 119 -2.42 6.41 -0.02
CA VAL A 119 -2.58 7.85 -0.33
C VAL A 119 -1.70 8.25 -1.53
N ALA A 120 -0.43 7.85 -1.54
CA ALA A 120 0.49 8.18 -2.62
C ALA A 120 0.05 7.60 -3.97
N GLY A 121 -0.40 6.34 -4.00
CA GLY A 121 -0.92 5.71 -5.21
C GLY A 121 -2.21 6.35 -5.71
N ASN A 122 -3.17 6.61 -4.82
CA ASN A 122 -4.43 7.23 -5.20
C ASN A 122 -4.27 8.69 -5.62
N LEU A 123 -3.24 9.41 -5.14
CA LEU A 123 -2.94 10.76 -5.63
C LEU A 123 -2.62 10.76 -7.13
N VAL A 124 -1.90 9.76 -7.63
CA VAL A 124 -1.65 9.59 -9.07
C VAL A 124 -2.96 9.42 -9.83
N ARG A 125 -3.90 8.62 -9.29
CA ARG A 125 -5.21 8.40 -9.89
C ARG A 125 -6.06 9.68 -9.86
N THR A 126 -6.03 10.45 -8.78
CA THR A 126 -6.70 11.76 -8.69
C THR A 126 -6.18 12.73 -9.74
N VAL A 127 -4.86 12.81 -9.92
CA VAL A 127 -4.23 13.65 -10.94
C VAL A 127 -4.61 13.19 -12.34
N PHE A 128 -4.59 11.88 -12.61
CA PHE A 128 -5.02 11.36 -13.90
C PHE A 128 -6.49 11.65 -14.18
N LEU A 129 -7.37 11.42 -13.20
CA LEU A 129 -8.80 11.68 -13.30
C LEU A 129 -9.09 13.15 -13.56
N SER A 130 -8.35 14.09 -12.97
CA SER A 130 -8.58 15.52 -13.18
C SER A 130 -8.33 15.95 -14.62
N PHE A 131 -7.37 15.31 -15.31
CA PHE A 131 -7.18 15.53 -16.76
C PHE A 131 -8.30 14.90 -17.58
N VAL A 132 -8.76 13.70 -17.23
CA VAL A 132 -9.83 13.01 -17.97
C VAL A 132 -11.17 13.74 -17.83
N THR A 133 -11.50 14.21 -16.64
CA THR A 133 -12.77 14.89 -16.35
C THR A 133 -12.73 16.39 -16.64
N HIS A 134 -11.59 16.93 -17.09
CA HIS A 134 -11.39 18.37 -17.33
C HIS A 134 -11.80 19.22 -16.12
N SER A 135 -11.37 18.78 -14.92
CA SER A 135 -11.73 19.43 -13.66
C SER A 135 -11.18 20.85 -13.58
N ASP A 136 -12.01 21.79 -13.11
CA ASP A 136 -11.53 23.11 -12.67
C ASP A 136 -10.70 23.00 -11.37
N LEU A 137 -10.02 24.09 -10.99
CA LEU A 137 -9.11 24.10 -9.84
C LEU A 137 -9.82 23.81 -8.51
N GLY A 138 -11.06 24.28 -8.34
CA GLY A 138 -11.84 24.05 -7.12
C GLY A 138 -12.25 22.59 -6.99
N THR A 139 -12.74 22.00 -8.09
CA THR A 139 -13.10 20.58 -8.16
C THR A 139 -11.88 19.69 -7.92
N PHE A 140 -10.73 20.01 -8.52
CA PHE A 140 -9.48 19.30 -8.29
C PHE A 140 -9.06 19.34 -6.82
N ALA A 141 -9.08 20.53 -6.20
CA ALA A 141 -8.73 20.67 -4.78
C ALA A 141 -9.66 19.83 -3.88
N GLY A 142 -10.96 19.83 -4.18
CA GLY A 142 -11.93 18.95 -3.52
C GLY A 142 -11.55 17.47 -3.65
N TYR A 143 -11.26 17.00 -4.87
CA TYR A 143 -10.86 15.61 -5.12
C TYR A 143 -9.55 15.23 -4.44
N VAL A 144 -8.59 16.15 -4.32
CA VAL A 144 -7.35 15.90 -3.57
C VAL A 144 -7.66 15.72 -2.09
N VAL A 145 -8.41 16.64 -1.48
CA VAL A 145 -8.71 16.57 -0.03
C VAL A 145 -9.55 15.35 0.31
N PHE A 146 -10.69 15.16 -0.35
CA PHE A 146 -11.57 14.01 -0.09
C PHE A 146 -10.91 12.68 -0.49
N GLY A 147 -10.17 12.66 -1.60
CA GLY A 147 -9.41 11.49 -2.04
C GLY A 147 -8.33 11.10 -1.03
N MET A 148 -7.61 12.06 -0.45
CA MET A 148 -6.65 11.81 0.63
C MET A 148 -7.32 11.24 1.87
N LEU A 149 -8.45 11.80 2.30
CA LEU A 149 -9.18 11.32 3.48
C LEU A 149 -9.67 9.88 3.29
N VAL A 150 -10.32 9.58 2.17
CA VAL A 150 -10.81 8.24 1.85
C VAL A 150 -9.64 7.25 1.73
N SER A 151 -8.54 7.66 1.10
CA SER A 151 -7.33 6.84 0.96
C SER A 151 -6.66 6.58 2.30
N LEU A 152 -6.64 7.57 3.20
CA LEU A 152 -6.10 7.43 4.53
C LEU A 152 -6.91 6.43 5.34
N ILE A 153 -8.23 6.58 5.37
CA ILE A 153 -9.13 5.65 6.07
C ILE A 153 -8.95 4.24 5.50
N THR A 154 -9.00 4.09 4.18
CA THR A 154 -8.83 2.79 3.51
C THR A 154 -7.47 2.17 3.85
N GLY A 155 -6.40 2.96 3.75
CA GLY A 155 -5.06 2.48 3.99
C GLY A 155 -4.80 2.17 5.46
N LEU A 156 -5.47 2.83 6.41
CA LEU A 156 -5.46 2.45 7.82
C LEU A 156 -6.20 1.11 8.03
N THR A 157 -7.39 0.96 7.46
CA THR A 157 -8.19 -0.27 7.57
C THR A 157 -7.44 -1.48 7.01
N LEU A 158 -6.93 -1.37 5.77
CA LEU A 158 -6.12 -2.44 5.16
C LEU A 158 -4.76 -2.59 5.84
N GLY A 159 -4.24 -1.50 6.37
CA GLY A 159 -3.02 -1.47 7.15
C GLY A 159 -3.07 -2.35 8.40
N VAL A 160 -4.25 -2.60 8.98
CA VAL A 160 -4.40 -3.55 10.10
C VAL A 160 -3.99 -4.96 9.67
N VAL A 161 -4.43 -5.41 8.49
CA VAL A 161 -4.08 -6.74 7.95
C VAL A 161 -2.59 -6.81 7.64
N VAL A 162 -2.05 -5.77 6.99
CA VAL A 162 -0.61 -5.68 6.66
C VAL A 162 0.25 -5.63 7.93
N GLY A 163 -0.17 -4.87 8.94
CA GLY A 163 0.48 -4.78 10.24
C GLY A 163 0.46 -6.10 11.00
N ALA A 164 -0.66 -6.83 10.95
CA ALA A 164 -0.77 -8.15 11.55
C ALA A 164 0.22 -9.14 10.90
N ALA A 165 0.29 -9.17 9.56
CA ALA A 165 1.27 -9.98 8.85
C ALA A 165 2.71 -9.64 9.27
N ALA A 166 3.04 -8.35 9.35
CA ALA A 166 4.35 -7.88 9.81
C ALA A 166 4.66 -8.34 11.25
N ALA A 167 3.69 -8.26 12.18
CA ALA A 167 3.86 -8.70 13.56
C ALA A 167 4.06 -10.22 13.67
N VAL A 168 3.30 -11.01 12.91
CA VAL A 168 3.40 -12.47 12.85
C VAL A 168 4.80 -12.90 12.39
N THR A 169 5.36 -12.28 11.35
CA THR A 169 6.72 -12.62 10.90
C THR A 169 7.79 -12.39 11.96
N ARG A 170 7.57 -11.47 12.90
CA ARG A 170 8.47 -11.25 14.04
C ARG A 170 8.25 -12.26 15.16
N LEU A 171 7.00 -12.65 15.42
CA LEU A 171 6.65 -13.65 16.42
C LEU A 171 7.22 -15.03 16.07
N LEU A 172 7.18 -15.40 14.79
CA LEU A 172 7.63 -16.69 14.29
C LEU A 172 9.16 -16.83 14.21
N ARG A 173 9.93 -15.78 14.58
CA ARG A 173 11.40 -15.90 14.63
C ARG A 173 11.83 -16.65 15.90
N PRO A 174 12.49 -17.81 15.78
CA PRO A 174 13.03 -18.52 16.94
C PRO A 174 14.00 -17.62 17.72
N ARG A 175 13.88 -17.59 19.06
CA ARG A 175 14.94 -17.13 19.96
C ARG A 175 16.11 -18.12 19.92
N ALA A 176 16.80 -18.20 18.79
CA ALA A 176 18.04 -18.96 18.69
C ALA A 176 19.14 -18.17 19.41
N ARG A 177 19.27 -18.32 20.74
CA ARG A 177 20.46 -18.00 21.57
C ARG A 177 20.24 -18.10 23.10
N GLU A 178 19.50 -19.09 23.60
CA GLU A 178 19.47 -19.35 25.06
C GLU A 178 19.95 -20.75 25.47
N SER A 179 20.41 -21.58 24.53
CA SER A 179 20.80 -22.99 24.82
C SER A 179 22.29 -23.31 24.67
N VAL A 180 23.21 -22.33 24.73
CA VAL A 180 24.67 -22.58 24.67
C VAL A 180 25.41 -21.98 25.88
N ALA A 181 24.76 -21.95 27.04
CA ALA A 181 25.43 -21.62 28.30
C ALA A 181 24.87 -22.52 29.42
N VAL A 182 25.23 -23.80 29.37
CA VAL A 182 25.31 -24.68 30.54
C VAL A 182 26.65 -25.38 30.46
#